data_AF-A0A835PYR3-F1
#
_entry.id   AF-A0A835PYR3-F1
#
_cell.length_a   1.000
_cell.length_b   1.000
_cell.length_c   1.000
_cell.angle_alpha   90.00
_cell.angle_beta   90.00
_cell.angle_gamma   90.00
#
_symmetry.space_group_name_H-M   'P 1'
#
loop_
_entity.id
_entity.type
_entity.pdbx_description
1 polymer ?
#
loop_
_entity_poly.entity_id
_entity_poly.type
_entity_poly.pdbx_seq_one_letter_code
_entity_poly.pdbx_strand_id
1 'polypeptide(L)'
;MGVRIGGKVERVDGRKLNYRDFVERYLKKNIPVLLTGLMEGWRACSDWVQADGRPNLQFFADHFGESMVQVEVLQERYAQRFIKSLV
;
A
#
# COMPACT_ATOMS: atom_id res chain seq x y z
N MET A 1 -18.71 22.20 -11.62
CA MET A 1 -17.83 21.37 -12.47
C MET A 1 -17.23 20.28 -11.60
N GLY A 2 -17.70 19.04 -11.73
CA GLY A 2 -17.23 17.92 -10.93
C GLY A 2 -15.81 17.50 -11.30
N VAL A 3 -14.95 17.29 -10.30
CA VAL A 3 -13.59 16.80 -10.48
C VAL A 3 -13.67 15.32 -10.83
N ARG A 4 -13.29 14.94 -12.05
CA ARG A 4 -13.16 13.52 -12.44
C ARG A 4 -11.83 12.99 -11.89
N ILE A 5 -11.86 12.35 -10.72
CA ILE A 5 -10.72 11.59 -10.21
C ILE A 5 -10.70 10.24 -10.96
N GLY A 6 -9.88 10.16 -12.02
CA GLY A 6 -9.83 9.00 -12.91
C GLY A 6 -8.43 8.74 -13.47
N GLY A 7 -7.38 9.01 -12.70
CA GLY A 7 -6.01 8.69 -13.10
C GLY A 7 -5.75 7.19 -13.01
N LYS A 8 -5.38 6.54 -14.13
CA LYS A 8 -4.81 5.18 -14.08
C LYS A 8 -3.35 5.30 -13.65
N VAL A 9 -3.00 4.71 -12.51
CA VAL A 9 -1.61 4.59 -12.06
C VAL A 9 -0.94 3.46 -12.83
N GLU A 10 0.22 3.75 -13.44
CA GLU A 10 1.01 2.74 -14.16
C GLU A 10 1.51 1.66 -13.20
N ARG A 11 1.47 0.39 -13.63
CA ARG A 11 2.03 -0.75 -12.89
C ARG A 11 3.26 -1.26 -13.62
N VAL A 12 4.39 -1.37 -12.94
CA VAL A 12 5.68 -1.78 -13.52
C VAL A 12 6.33 -2.86 -12.68
N ASP A 13 6.89 -3.88 -13.32
CA ASP A 13 7.75 -4.88 -12.67
C ASP A 13 9.08 -4.23 -12.28
N GLY A 14 9.27 -4.01 -10.98
CA GLY A 14 10.44 -3.34 -10.44
C GLY A 14 11.74 -4.12 -10.66
N ARG A 15 11.67 -5.44 -10.88
CA ARG A 15 12.86 -6.25 -11.23
C ARG A 15 13.41 -5.89 -12.61
N LYS A 16 12.60 -5.26 -13.46
CA LYS A 16 12.94 -4.84 -14.83
C LYS A 16 13.17 -3.32 -14.93
N LEU A 17 13.01 -2.57 -13.85
CA LEU A 17 13.15 -1.12 -13.81
C LEU A 17 14.45 -0.76 -13.09
N ASN A 18 15.42 -0.22 -13.81
CA ASN A 18 16.63 0.29 -13.17
C ASN A 18 16.35 1.63 -12.47
N TYR A 19 17.21 2.00 -11.51
CA TYR A 19 17.04 3.19 -10.70
C TYR A 19 17.01 4.49 -11.53
N ARG A 20 17.87 4.60 -12.56
CA ARG A 20 17.92 5.80 -13.42
C ARG A 20 16.59 6.00 -14.14
N ASP A 21 16.03 4.95 -14.71
CA ASP A 21 14.74 5.00 -15.39
C ASP A 21 13.61 5.33 -14.42
N PHE A 22 13.64 4.80 -13.20
CA PHE A 22 12.69 5.18 -12.16
C PHE A 22 12.76 6.69 -11.86
N VAL A 23 13.98 7.25 -11.74
CA VAL A 23 14.19 8.67 -11.45
C VAL A 23 13.66 9.56 -12.58
N GLU A 24 14.04 9.27 -13.83
CA GLU A 24 13.66 10.10 -14.98
C GLU A 24 12.16 9.99 -15.30
N ARG A 25 11.56 8.80 -15.13
CA ARG A 25 10.17 8.56 -15.51
C ARG A 25 9.18 9.00 -14.43
N TYR A 26 9.49 8.79 -13.14
CA TYR A 26 8.52 8.95 -12.05
C TYR A 26 8.96 10.00 -11.03
N LEU A 27 10.15 9.85 -10.44
CA LEU A 27 10.56 10.67 -9.29
C LEU A 27 10.69 12.16 -9.65
N LYS A 28 11.45 12.50 -10.70
CA LYS A 28 11.65 13.89 -11.13
C LYS A 28 10.36 14.57 -11.56
N LYS A 29 9.41 13.79 -12.10
CA LYS A 29 8.12 14.29 -12.59
C LYS A 29 7.05 14.32 -11.50
N ASN A 30 7.34 13.75 -10.32
CA ASN A 30 6.41 13.59 -9.22
C ASN A 30 5.10 12.87 -9.63
N ILE A 31 5.23 11.79 -10.40
CA ILE A 31 4.10 10.99 -10.90
C ILE A 31 4.07 9.65 -10.15
N PRO A 32 2.89 9.20 -9.65
CA PRO A 32 2.79 7.93 -8.95
C PRO A 32 3.00 6.73 -9.89
N VAL A 33 3.61 5.68 -9.35
CA VAL A 33 3.78 4.37 -10.01
C VAL A 33 3.59 3.26 -8.99
N LEU A 34 2.96 2.16 -9.39
CA LEU A 34 2.88 0.94 -8.60
C LEU A 34 4.01 -0.01 -9.03
N LEU A 35 4.95 -0.28 -8.14
CA LEU A 35 6.04 -1.23 -8.38
C LEU A 35 5.64 -2.62 -7.90
N THR A 36 5.77 -3.61 -8.78
CA THR A 36 5.56 -5.04 -8.45
C THR A 36 6.89 -5.78 -8.43
N GLY A 37 6.91 -7.01 -7.90
CA GLY A 37 8.09 -7.89 -7.95
C GLY A 37 9.24 -7.56 -6.99
N LEU A 38 9.31 -6.36 -6.41
CA LEU A 38 10.40 -5.95 -5.51
C LEU A 38 10.32 -6.59 -4.11
N MET A 39 9.11 -6.93 -3.67
CA MET A 39 8.87 -7.52 -2.35
C MET A 39 8.84 -9.06 -2.40
N GLU A 40 9.08 -9.66 -3.57
CA GLU A 40 9.18 -11.12 -3.69
C GLU A 40 10.31 -11.63 -2.79
N GLY A 41 10.00 -12.61 -1.94
CA GLY A 41 10.96 -13.17 -0.98
C GLY A 41 11.02 -12.45 0.36
N TRP A 42 10.28 -11.35 0.58
CA TRP A 42 10.13 -10.80 1.91
C TRP A 42 9.41 -11.81 2.80
N ARG A 43 9.96 -12.08 3.99
CA ARG A 43 9.31 -12.98 4.95
C ARG A 43 7.90 -12.52 5.33
N ALA A 44 7.63 -11.22 5.31
CA ALA A 44 6.27 -10.70 5.49
C ALA A 44 5.25 -11.34 4.53
N CYS A 45 5.67 -11.71 3.31
CA CYS A 45 4.79 -12.36 2.34
C CYS A 45 4.46 -13.83 2.68
N SER A 46 5.19 -14.46 3.62
CA SER A 46 4.94 -15.83 4.09
C SER A 46 4.49 -15.87 5.55
N ASP A 47 5.09 -15.05 6.41
CA ASP A 47 4.86 -15.04 7.85
C ASP A 47 3.53 -14.34 8.17
N TRP A 48 3.23 -13.23 7.48
CA TRP A 48 2.05 -12.40 7.75
C TRP A 48 0.83 -12.76 6.90
N VAL A 49 0.95 -13.76 6.02
CA VAL A 49 -0.09 -14.14 5.06
C VAL A 49 -0.29 -15.66 5.09
N GLN A 50 -1.54 -16.11 5.12
CA GLN A 50 -1.91 -17.52 5.05
C GLN A 50 -1.87 -18.02 3.60
N ALA A 51 -1.91 -19.35 3.41
CA ALA A 51 -1.91 -19.94 2.08
C ALA A 51 -3.09 -19.50 1.18
N ASP A 52 -4.20 -19.05 1.78
CA ASP A 52 -5.37 -18.52 1.07
C ASP A 52 -5.27 -17.01 0.75
N GLY A 53 -4.14 -16.37 1.09
CA GLY A 53 -3.88 -14.95 0.87
C GLY A 53 -4.44 -14.02 1.95
N ARG A 54 -5.09 -14.55 2.99
CA ARG A 54 -5.60 -13.73 4.11
C ARG A 54 -4.49 -13.39 5.11
N PRO A 55 -4.64 -12.32 5.90
CA PRO A 55 -3.67 -12.00 6.96
C PRO A 55 -3.55 -13.13 7.99
N ASN A 56 -2.31 -13.46 8.34
CA ASN A 56 -2.00 -14.42 9.41
C ASN A 56 -2.00 -13.72 10.78
N LEU A 57 -3.19 -13.46 11.33
CA LEU A 57 -3.33 -12.76 12.61
C LEU A 57 -2.67 -13.50 13.79
N GLN A 58 -2.62 -14.84 13.75
CA GLN A 58 -1.99 -15.64 14.80
C GLN A 58 -0.48 -15.35 14.90
N PHE A 59 0.21 -15.22 13.77
CA PHE A 59 1.63 -14.84 13.76
C PHE A 59 1.86 -13.53 14.52
N PHE A 60 1.00 -12.53 14.30
CA PHE A 60 1.11 -11.26 15.02
C PHE A 60 0.81 -11.39 16.50
N ALA A 61 -0.20 -12.17 16.89
CA ALA A 61 -0.52 -12.40 18.30
C ALA A 61 0.64 -13.09 19.03
N ASP A 62 1.25 -14.11 18.41
CA ASP A 62 2.32 -14.90 19.02
C ASP A 62 3.63 -14.12 19.18
N HIS A 63 3.97 -13.26 18.21
CA HIS A 63 5.26 -12.55 18.20
C HIS A 63 5.16 -11.12 18.75
N PHE A 64 3.98 -10.50 18.70
CA PHE A 64 3.78 -9.09 19.02
C PHE A 64 2.55 -8.82 19.88
N GLY A 65 1.89 -9.84 20.45
CA GLY A 65 0.64 -9.66 21.22
C GLY A 65 0.76 -8.73 22.43
N GLU A 66 1.95 -8.64 23.03
CA GLU A 66 2.23 -7.72 24.15
C GLU A 66 2.84 -6.38 23.70
N SER A 67 3.02 -6.18 22.39
CA SER A 67 3.61 -4.95 21.85
C SER A 67 2.62 -3.79 21.96
N MET A 68 3.06 -2.70 22.59
CA MET A 68 2.30 -1.44 22.60
C MET A 68 2.42 -0.75 21.24
N VAL A 69 1.31 -0.62 20.52
CA VAL A 69 1.26 -0.01 19.19
C VAL A 69 0.34 1.21 19.17
N GLN A 70 0.61 2.13 18.26
CA GLN A 70 -0.29 3.25 17.99
C GLN A 70 -1.52 2.75 17.23
N VAL A 71 -2.70 3.15 17.69
CA VAL A 71 -3.97 2.85 17.03
C VAL A 71 -4.67 4.17 16.72
N GLU A 72 -5.01 4.38 15.46
CA GLU A 72 -5.84 5.50 15.05
C GLU A 72 -7.31 5.11 15.18
N VAL A 73 -8.08 5.87 15.96
CA VAL A 73 -9.54 5.70 16.07
C VAL A 73 -10.19 6.83 15.28
N LEU A 74 -10.79 6.49 14.13
CA LEU A 74 -11.53 7.46 13.34
C LEU A 74 -12.92 7.69 13.97
N GLN A 75 -13.23 8.92 14.38
CA GLN A 75 -14.60 9.26 14.76
C GLN A 75 -15.49 9.33 13.49
N GLU A 76 -16.69 8.72 13.54
CA GLU A 76 -17.63 8.60 12.41
C GLU A 76 -17.86 9.91 11.61
N ARG A 77 -17.75 11.08 12.24
CA ARG A 77 -17.94 12.38 11.60
C ARG A 77 -16.90 12.70 10.50
N TYR A 78 -15.74 12.05 10.49
CA TYR A 78 -14.72 12.20 9.44
C TYR A 78 -14.88 11.21 8.27
N ALA A 79 -15.55 10.07 8.49
CA ALA A 79 -15.83 9.11 7.42
C ALA A 79 -16.72 9.72 6.33
N GLN A 80 -17.71 10.53 6.72
CA GLN A 80 -18.59 11.20 5.75
C GLN A 80 -17.87 12.30 4.94
N ARG A 81 -16.82 12.92 5.49
CA ARG A 81 -16.09 14.00 4.82
C ARG A 81 -15.06 13.47 3.82
N PHE A 82 -14.48 12.29 4.07
CA PHE A 82 -13.66 11.57 3.09
C PHE A 82 -14.50 10.97 1.96
N ILE A 83 -15.70 10.44 2.24
CA ILE A 83 -16.57 9.86 1.20
C ILE A 83 -17.21 10.96 0.34
N LYS A 84 -17.60 12.11 0.90
CA LYS A 84 -18.15 13.24 0.10
C LYS A 84 -17.09 14.07 -0.65
N SER A 85 -15.81 13.87 -0.37
CA SER A 85 -14.71 14.47 -1.14
C SER A 85 -14.33 13.62 -2.37
N LEU A 86 -14.85 12.40 -2.46
CA LEU A 86 -14.53 11.40 -3.49
C LEU A 86 -15.73 10.99 -4.36
N VAL A 87 -16.87 11.68 -4.24
CA VAL A 87 -18.05 11.53 -5.12
C VAL A 87 -18.50 12.89 -5.65
#